data_AF-A0A443RZ25-F1
#
_entry.id   AF-A0A443RZ25-F1
#
_cell.length_a   1.000
_cell.length_b   1.000
_cell.length_c   1.000
_cell.angle_alpha   90.00
_cell.angle_beta   90.00
_cell.angle_gamma   90.00
#
_symmetry.space_group_name_H-M   'P 1'
#
loop_
_entity.id
_entity.type
_entity.pdbx_description
1 polymer ?
#
loop_
_entity_poly.entity_id
_entity_poly.type
_entity_poly.pdbx_seq_one_letter_code
_entity_poly.pdbx_strand_id
1 'polypeptide(L)'
;MMFFKVLFYVISVLLNLCDAVSYKNNILLKIELQNKDEFQKLQHMQDLKLWNDIPTENGTVTANVAENSKERVLQELKDSNINYTIMEKNLQRLIDSQTFNIKKTRAFGGGFNFETYNTLRDIESYLDSVEQKYPSKARRSSIGQSYEGREIIILIIRANIQQQKPIVMLECGIHAREWASPATCLWIANELLTKDHPLLEKYEFHIIPVTNPDGYDYTWNYDRLWRKNRKPNPDAPH
;
A
#
# COMPACT_ATOMS: atom_id res chain seq x y z
N MET A 1 22.97 33.65 -50.31
CA MET A 1 23.78 33.03 -49.23
C MET A 1 23.02 33.26 -47.93
N MET A 2 22.80 32.20 -47.14
CA MET A 2 22.09 32.13 -45.83
C MET A 2 20.56 32.23 -45.85
N PHE A 3 19.82 31.09 -45.92
CA PHE A 3 19.45 30.14 -44.85
C PHE A 3 18.35 30.66 -43.90
N PHE A 4 17.08 30.34 -44.20
CA PHE A 4 16.03 30.16 -43.20
C PHE A 4 15.12 29.01 -43.64
N LYS A 5 15.48 27.77 -43.26
CA LYS A 5 14.56 26.64 -43.20
C LYS A 5 13.91 26.68 -41.82
N VAL A 6 12.66 27.12 -41.74
CA VAL A 6 11.84 26.97 -40.53
C VAL A 6 11.43 25.51 -40.44
N LEU A 7 12.13 24.75 -39.60
CA LEU A 7 11.82 23.38 -39.27
C LEU A 7 10.71 23.39 -38.21
N PHE A 8 9.48 23.06 -38.60
CA PHE A 8 8.39 22.79 -37.65
C PHE A 8 8.74 21.51 -36.87
N TYR A 9 9.26 21.67 -35.65
CA TYR A 9 9.38 20.57 -34.71
C TYR A 9 8.00 20.34 -34.08
N VAL A 10 7.24 19.40 -34.63
CA VAL A 10 6.10 18.80 -33.96
C VAL A 10 6.66 17.95 -32.83
N ILE A 11 6.76 18.52 -31.62
CA ILE A 11 6.97 17.72 -30.41
C ILE A 11 5.63 17.06 -30.12
N SER A 12 5.42 15.86 -30.68
CA SER A 12 4.42 14.94 -30.19
C SER A 12 4.91 14.42 -28.84
N VAL A 13 4.60 15.15 -27.76
CA VAL A 13 4.64 14.58 -26.42
C VAL A 13 3.50 13.56 -26.38
N LEU A 14 3.82 12.29 -26.68
CA LEU A 14 2.99 11.17 -26.27
C LEU A 14 3.05 11.16 -24.74
N LEU A 15 2.12 11.87 -24.12
CA LEU A 15 1.73 11.59 -22.75
C LEU A 15 1.24 10.15 -22.76
N ASN A 16 2.10 9.21 -22.38
CA ASN A 16 1.66 7.90 -21.91
C ASN A 16 0.88 8.16 -20.62
N LEU A 17 -0.38 8.59 -20.74
CA LEU A 17 -1.37 8.46 -19.69
C LEU A 17 -1.56 6.95 -19.54
N CYS A 18 -0.78 6.35 -18.66
CA CYS A 18 -1.03 5.00 -18.20
C CYS A 18 -2.36 5.08 -17.45
N ASP A 19 -3.43 4.56 -18.07
CA ASP A 19 -4.73 4.48 -17.43
C ASP A 19 -4.60 3.67 -16.14
N ALA A 20 -5.28 4.14 -15.08
CA ALA A 20 -5.34 3.41 -13.83
C ALA A 20 -5.91 2.00 -14.06
N VAL A 21 -5.32 1.00 -13.42
CA VAL A 21 -5.74 -0.39 -13.54
C VAL A 21 -7.18 -0.52 -13.06
N SER A 22 -8.04 -1.03 -13.95
CA SER A 22 -9.44 -1.31 -13.63
C SER A 22 -9.60 -2.74 -13.12
N TYR A 23 -10.39 -2.87 -12.05
CA TYR A 23 -10.85 -4.14 -11.48
C TYR A 23 -12.34 -4.38 -11.77
N LYS A 24 -12.85 -3.78 -12.84
CA LYS A 24 -14.27 -3.89 -13.21
C LYS A 24 -14.59 -5.35 -13.49
N ASN A 25 -15.62 -5.85 -12.81
CA ASN A 25 -16.08 -7.24 -12.88
C ASN A 25 -15.07 -8.29 -12.40
N ASN A 26 -13.92 -7.90 -11.85
CA ASN A 26 -13.10 -8.83 -11.09
C ASN A 26 -13.89 -9.33 -9.88
N ILE A 27 -13.73 -10.61 -9.59
CA ILE A 27 -14.40 -11.25 -8.45
C ILE A 27 -13.43 -11.42 -7.29
N LEU A 28 -13.96 -11.32 -6.08
CA LEU A 28 -13.26 -11.71 -4.86
C LEU A 28 -13.83 -13.04 -4.38
N LEU A 29 -12.97 -14.05 -4.25
CA LEU A 29 -13.31 -15.38 -3.76
C LEU A 29 -12.88 -15.54 -2.30
N LYS A 30 -13.69 -16.29 -1.55
CA LYS A 30 -13.28 -16.99 -0.33
C LYS A 30 -13.25 -18.48 -0.67
N ILE A 31 -12.08 -19.09 -0.58
CA ILE A 31 -11.84 -20.49 -0.89
C ILE A 31 -11.63 -21.23 0.42
N GLU A 32 -12.34 -22.34 0.63
CA GLU A 32 -12.31 -23.12 1.87
C GLU A 32 -11.56 -24.42 1.63
N LEU A 33 -10.50 -24.63 2.40
CA LEU A 33 -9.52 -25.68 2.19
C LEU A 33 -9.54 -26.63 3.37
N GLN A 34 -9.60 -27.91 3.07
CA GLN A 34 -9.82 -28.99 4.02
C GLN A 34 -8.56 -29.83 4.27
N ASN A 35 -7.62 -29.83 3.32
CA ASN A 35 -6.46 -30.72 3.36
C ASN A 35 -5.27 -30.15 2.56
N LYS A 36 -4.11 -30.83 2.71
CA LYS A 36 -2.84 -30.42 2.10
C LYS A 36 -2.82 -30.50 0.57
N ASP A 37 -3.56 -31.42 -0.01
CA ASP A 37 -3.58 -31.62 -1.46
C ASP A 37 -4.30 -30.46 -2.16
N GLU A 38 -5.36 -29.93 -1.55
CA GLU A 38 -6.05 -28.73 -2.04
C GLU A 38 -5.15 -27.49 -2.02
N PHE A 39 -4.25 -27.36 -1.02
CA PHE A 39 -3.24 -26.30 -0.99
C PHE A 39 -2.30 -26.37 -2.19
N GLN A 40 -1.76 -27.56 -2.48
CA GLN A 40 -0.84 -27.75 -3.59
C GLN A 40 -1.53 -27.45 -4.92
N LYS A 41 -2.77 -27.90 -5.12
CA LYS A 41 -3.54 -27.60 -6.33
C LYS A 41 -3.71 -26.10 -6.53
N LEU A 42 -4.12 -25.35 -5.50
CA LEU A 42 -4.29 -23.90 -5.58
C LEU A 42 -3.01 -23.16 -5.97
N GLN A 43 -1.85 -23.59 -5.47
CA GLN A 43 -0.56 -22.95 -5.78
C GLN A 43 -0.20 -23.04 -7.28
N HIS A 44 -0.76 -24.01 -7.99
CA HIS A 44 -0.52 -24.22 -9.42
C HIS A 44 -1.61 -23.60 -10.31
N MET A 45 -2.71 -23.09 -9.75
CA MET A 45 -3.77 -22.43 -10.52
C MET A 45 -3.30 -21.08 -11.07
N GLN A 46 -3.45 -20.90 -12.38
CA GLN A 46 -3.15 -19.64 -13.04
C GLN A 46 -4.22 -18.58 -12.74
N ASP A 47 -3.83 -17.30 -12.79
CA ASP A 47 -4.70 -16.13 -12.56
C ASP A 47 -5.39 -16.04 -11.19
N LEU A 48 -5.00 -16.89 -10.24
CA LEU A 48 -5.51 -16.85 -8.88
C LEU A 48 -4.59 -16.00 -7.99
N LYS A 49 -4.90 -14.70 -7.86
CA LYS A 49 -4.10 -13.77 -7.04
C LYS A 49 -4.50 -13.87 -5.58
N LEU A 50 -3.78 -14.67 -4.80
CA LEU A 50 -4.01 -14.87 -3.37
C LEU A 50 -3.73 -13.60 -2.55
N TRP A 51 -4.56 -13.34 -1.54
CA TRP A 51 -4.47 -12.15 -0.69
C TRP A 51 -3.96 -12.45 0.72
N ASN A 52 -4.10 -13.70 1.16
CA ASN A 52 -3.62 -14.19 2.44
C ASN A 52 -2.71 -15.41 2.21
N ASP A 53 -1.87 -15.70 3.19
CA ASP A 53 -1.07 -16.90 3.20
C ASP A 53 -1.95 -18.16 3.23
N ILE A 54 -1.44 -19.23 2.65
CA ILE A 54 -2.15 -20.50 2.57
C ILE A 54 -2.04 -21.20 3.95
N PRO A 55 -3.16 -21.61 4.56
CA PRO A 55 -3.16 -22.35 5.83
C PRO A 55 -2.36 -23.66 5.74
N THR A 56 -1.87 -24.16 6.87
CA THR A 56 -1.06 -25.39 6.92
C THR A 56 -1.87 -26.69 7.01
N GLU A 57 -3.15 -26.62 7.40
CA GLU A 57 -4.01 -27.80 7.61
C GLU A 57 -5.41 -27.62 7.02
N ASN A 58 -6.22 -26.77 7.64
CA ASN A 58 -7.51 -26.32 7.14
C ASN A 58 -7.61 -24.80 7.28
N GLY A 59 -8.48 -24.18 6.49
CA GLY A 59 -8.72 -22.74 6.62
C GLY A 59 -9.26 -22.12 5.36
N THR A 60 -9.14 -20.80 5.27
CA THR A 60 -9.75 -20.03 4.19
C THR A 60 -8.72 -19.12 3.54
N VAL A 61 -8.66 -19.14 2.21
CA VAL A 61 -7.85 -18.21 1.43
C VAL A 61 -8.78 -17.26 0.69
N THR A 62 -8.35 -16.00 0.56
CA THR A 62 -9.06 -15.04 -0.29
C THR A 62 -8.25 -14.79 -1.55
N ALA A 63 -8.94 -14.63 -2.68
CA ALA A 63 -8.29 -14.46 -3.98
C ALA A 63 -9.07 -13.53 -4.89
N ASN A 64 -8.34 -12.68 -5.61
CA ASN A 64 -8.89 -11.88 -6.71
C ASN A 64 -8.72 -12.66 -8.02
N VAL A 65 -9.78 -12.74 -8.81
CA VAL A 65 -9.78 -13.33 -10.16
C VAL A 65 -10.26 -12.29 -11.17
N ALA A 66 -9.53 -12.17 -12.27
CA ALA A 66 -9.85 -11.22 -13.33
C ALA A 66 -11.08 -11.65 -14.14
N GLU A 67 -11.81 -10.66 -14.68
CA GLU A 67 -13.03 -10.92 -15.46
C GLU A 67 -12.81 -11.90 -16.62
N ASN A 68 -11.67 -11.79 -17.31
CA ASN A 68 -11.32 -12.64 -18.45
C ASN A 68 -10.94 -14.08 -18.06
N SER A 69 -10.55 -14.34 -16.81
CA SER A 69 -10.15 -15.67 -16.33
C SER A 69 -11.16 -16.32 -15.39
N LYS A 70 -12.20 -15.59 -14.96
CA LYS A 70 -13.19 -16.05 -13.97
C LYS A 70 -13.80 -17.41 -14.32
N GLU A 71 -14.24 -17.63 -15.57
CA GLU A 71 -14.97 -18.85 -15.93
C GLU A 71 -14.06 -20.06 -15.84
N ARG A 72 -12.82 -19.92 -16.33
CA ARG A 72 -11.78 -20.94 -16.26
C ARG A 72 -11.45 -21.30 -14.81
N VAL A 73 -11.14 -20.30 -13.98
CA VAL A 73 -10.75 -20.51 -12.58
C VAL A 73 -11.90 -21.14 -11.77
N LEU A 74 -13.13 -20.65 -11.95
CA LEU A 74 -14.30 -21.22 -11.26
C LEU A 74 -14.58 -22.66 -11.69
N GLN A 75 -14.34 -23.00 -12.96
CA GLN A 75 -14.47 -24.38 -13.43
C GLN A 75 -13.38 -25.27 -12.83
N GLU A 76 -12.13 -24.81 -12.81
CA GLU A 76 -11.00 -25.56 -12.24
C GLU A 76 -11.18 -25.84 -10.74
N LEU A 77 -11.72 -24.89 -9.97
CA LEU A 77 -12.09 -25.08 -8.57
C LEU A 77 -13.18 -26.16 -8.41
N LYS A 78 -14.21 -26.15 -9.27
CA LYS A 78 -15.27 -27.17 -9.26
C LYS A 78 -14.75 -28.56 -9.61
N ASP A 79 -13.95 -28.66 -10.67
CA ASP A 79 -13.36 -29.93 -11.13
C ASP A 79 -12.42 -30.52 -10.07
N SER A 80 -11.78 -29.65 -9.28
CA SER A 80 -10.94 -30.03 -8.15
C SER A 80 -11.72 -30.35 -6.86
N ASN A 81 -13.05 -30.21 -6.86
CA ASN A 81 -13.93 -30.33 -5.70
C ASN A 81 -13.53 -29.40 -4.54
N ILE A 82 -13.02 -28.20 -4.85
CA ILE A 82 -12.62 -27.19 -3.87
C ILE A 82 -13.80 -26.24 -3.63
N ASN A 83 -14.20 -26.12 -2.36
CA ASN A 83 -15.31 -25.25 -1.97
C ASN A 83 -14.91 -23.77 -2.04
N TYR A 84 -15.80 -22.94 -2.60
CA TYR A 84 -15.58 -21.50 -2.65
C TYR A 84 -16.89 -20.71 -2.58
N THR A 85 -16.78 -19.44 -2.18
CA THR A 85 -17.85 -18.44 -2.17
C THR A 85 -17.38 -17.19 -2.91
N ILE A 86 -18.24 -16.65 -3.78
CA ILE A 86 -18.00 -15.34 -4.41
C ILE A 86 -18.43 -14.25 -3.41
N MET A 87 -17.46 -13.55 -2.84
CA MET A 87 -17.66 -12.48 -1.85
C MET A 87 -18.05 -11.16 -2.51
N GLU A 88 -17.48 -10.86 -3.67
CA GLU A 88 -17.77 -9.67 -4.47
C GLU A 88 -17.71 -10.03 -5.96
N LYS A 89 -18.65 -9.51 -6.74
CA LYS A 89 -18.75 -9.74 -8.19
C LYS A 89 -18.11 -8.61 -9.01
N ASN A 90 -17.92 -7.45 -8.39
CA ASN A 90 -17.27 -6.31 -9.02
C ASN A 90 -16.36 -5.60 -8.00
N LEU A 91 -15.10 -6.03 -7.95
CA LEU A 91 -14.12 -5.50 -7.01
C LEU A 91 -13.89 -3.99 -7.18
N GLN A 92 -14.02 -3.46 -8.40
CA GLN A 92 -13.94 -2.02 -8.64
C GLN A 92 -14.93 -1.22 -7.78
N ARG A 93 -16.12 -1.76 -7.52
CA ARG A 93 -17.13 -1.09 -6.68
C ARG A 93 -16.62 -0.81 -5.26
N LEU A 94 -15.84 -1.72 -4.69
CA LEU A 94 -15.24 -1.53 -3.35
C LEU A 94 -14.15 -0.45 -3.38
N ILE A 95 -13.34 -0.44 -4.44
CA ILE A 95 -12.28 0.57 -4.65
C ILE A 95 -12.89 1.96 -4.86
N ASP A 96 -13.94 2.06 -5.67
CA ASP A 96 -14.66 3.31 -5.93
C ASP A 96 -15.32 3.85 -4.66
N SER A 97 -15.97 2.97 -3.88
CA SER A 97 -16.56 3.33 -2.58
C SER A 97 -15.51 3.85 -1.60
N GLN A 98 -14.36 3.18 -1.49
CA GLN A 98 -13.23 3.63 -0.67
C GLN A 98 -12.77 5.03 -1.11
N THR A 99 -12.57 5.23 -2.41
CA THR A 99 -12.09 6.49 -2.99
C THR A 99 -13.09 7.62 -2.77
N PHE A 100 -14.39 7.35 -2.96
CA PHE A 100 -15.47 8.29 -2.70
C PHE A 100 -15.49 8.72 -1.23
N ASN A 101 -15.37 7.77 -0.30
CA ASN A 101 -15.36 8.07 1.13
C ASN A 101 -14.15 8.93 1.53
N ILE A 102 -12.96 8.62 1.01
CA ILE A 102 -11.75 9.45 1.23
C ILE A 102 -11.96 10.87 0.73
N LYS A 103 -12.47 11.03 -0.50
CA LYS A 103 -12.75 12.36 -1.09
C LYS A 103 -13.79 13.12 -0.27
N LYS A 104 -14.84 12.45 0.20
CA LYS A 104 -15.89 13.04 1.04
C LYS A 104 -15.32 13.55 2.36
N THR A 105 -14.52 12.74 3.06
CA THR A 105 -13.87 13.16 4.33
C THR A 105 -12.93 14.35 4.14
N ARG A 106 -12.31 14.46 2.96
CA ARG A 106 -11.35 15.53 2.62
C ARG A 106 -11.97 16.77 1.96
N ALA A 107 -13.28 16.78 1.73
CA ALA A 107 -13.95 17.85 0.97
C ALA A 107 -13.82 19.24 1.61
N PHE A 108 -13.58 19.31 2.93
CA PHE A 108 -13.57 20.57 3.70
C PHE A 108 -12.22 20.89 4.36
N GLY A 109 -11.16 20.17 4.02
CA GLY A 109 -9.82 20.39 4.57
C GLY A 109 -8.81 19.53 3.84
N GLY A 110 -7.88 20.17 3.13
CA GLY A 110 -6.74 19.48 2.54
C GLY A 110 -5.73 19.04 3.60
N GLY A 111 -4.89 18.05 3.26
CA GLY A 111 -3.79 17.59 4.11
C GLY A 111 -4.10 16.32 4.89
N PHE A 112 -3.34 16.12 5.95
CA PHE A 112 -3.36 14.90 6.75
C PHE A 112 -4.60 14.81 7.65
N ASN A 113 -5.22 13.63 7.71
CA ASN A 113 -6.37 13.37 8.59
C ASN A 113 -6.33 11.90 9.08
N PHE A 114 -6.38 11.70 10.40
CA PHE A 114 -6.35 10.37 11.02
C PHE A 114 -7.60 9.51 10.80
N GLU A 115 -8.73 10.11 10.44
CA GLU A 115 -10.00 9.42 10.20
C GLU A 115 -10.14 8.88 8.76
N THR A 116 -9.10 9.02 7.96
CA THR A 116 -9.09 8.55 6.56
C THR A 116 -7.70 8.11 6.12
N TYR A 117 -7.60 7.51 4.93
CA TYR A 117 -6.31 7.19 4.33
C TYR A 117 -5.69 8.43 3.70
N ASN A 118 -4.36 8.53 3.80
CA ASN A 118 -3.62 9.72 3.40
C ASN A 118 -2.67 9.42 2.24
N THR A 119 -2.56 10.35 1.29
CA THR A 119 -1.56 10.25 0.23
C THR A 119 -0.15 10.30 0.82
N LEU A 120 0.85 9.79 0.09
CA LEU A 120 2.25 9.86 0.54
C LEU A 120 2.64 11.30 0.91
N ARG A 121 2.33 12.26 0.04
CA ARG A 121 2.60 13.69 0.26
C ARG A 121 1.98 14.23 1.55
N ASP A 122 0.74 13.85 1.86
CA ASP A 122 0.07 14.32 3.08
C ASP A 122 0.72 13.69 4.33
N ILE A 123 1.17 12.44 4.24
CA ILE A 123 1.95 11.78 5.30
C ILE A 123 3.28 12.50 5.52
N GLU A 124 4.04 12.76 4.46
CA GLU A 124 5.33 13.47 4.53
C GLU A 124 5.16 14.85 5.14
N SER A 125 4.16 15.61 4.68
CA SER A 125 3.84 16.94 5.22
C SER A 125 3.46 16.89 6.71
N TYR A 126 2.74 15.84 7.13
CA TYR A 126 2.43 15.63 8.54
C TYR A 126 3.69 15.36 9.36
N LEU A 127 4.60 14.50 8.87
CA LEU A 127 5.85 14.20 9.57
C LEU A 127 6.74 15.46 9.71
N ASP A 128 6.79 16.31 8.69
CA ASP A 128 7.47 17.61 8.76
C ASP A 128 6.87 18.51 9.85
N SER A 129 5.53 18.54 9.93
CA SER A 129 4.82 19.33 10.95
C SER A 129 5.03 18.79 12.38
N VAL A 130 5.19 17.48 12.53
CA VAL A 130 5.37 16.82 13.84
C VAL A 130 6.68 17.24 14.49
N GLU A 131 7.77 17.29 13.73
CA GLU A 131 9.07 17.73 14.25
C GLU A 131 9.02 19.19 14.72
N GLN A 132 8.35 20.06 13.95
CA GLN A 132 8.17 21.47 14.31
C GLN A 132 7.29 21.65 15.56
N LYS A 133 6.23 20.84 15.69
CA LYS A 133 5.29 20.90 16.81
C LYS A 133 5.84 20.29 18.09
N TYR A 134 6.69 19.28 17.98
CA TYR A 134 7.27 18.55 19.13
C TYR A 134 8.81 18.54 19.08
N PRO A 135 9.48 19.70 19.03
CA PRO A 135 10.91 19.79 18.78
C PRO A 135 11.78 19.26 19.94
N SER A 136 11.21 18.94 21.10
CA SER A 136 11.92 18.26 22.20
C SER A 136 11.66 16.76 22.28
N LYS A 137 10.71 16.22 21.50
CA LYS A 137 10.26 14.82 21.56
C LYS A 137 10.37 14.06 20.24
N ALA A 138 10.23 14.75 19.11
CA ALA A 138 10.17 14.15 17.79
C ALA A 138 11.34 14.61 16.90
N ARG A 139 11.92 13.70 16.12
CA ARG A 139 12.88 14.00 15.05
C ARG A 139 12.48 13.26 13.78
N ARG A 140 12.43 13.98 12.66
CA ARG A 140 12.29 13.38 11.34
C ARG A 140 13.68 13.12 10.78
N SER A 141 13.90 11.95 10.20
CA SER A 141 15.15 11.65 9.49
C SER A 141 14.86 10.82 8.25
N SER A 142 15.73 10.90 7.26
CA SER A 142 15.75 10.00 6.11
C SER A 142 16.72 8.86 6.41
N ILE A 143 16.31 7.61 6.18
CA ILE A 143 17.18 6.42 6.34
C ILE A 143 17.67 5.87 4.99
N GLY A 144 17.33 6.55 3.90
CA GLY A 144 17.69 6.15 2.55
C GLY A 144 16.69 6.67 1.52
N GLN A 145 16.90 6.25 0.29
CA GLN A 145 16.00 6.55 -0.82
C GLN A 145 15.46 5.26 -1.44
N SER A 146 14.24 5.33 -1.93
CA SER A 146 13.60 4.30 -2.73
C SER A 146 14.21 4.20 -4.13
N TYR A 147 13.70 3.30 -4.97
CA TYR A 147 14.21 3.14 -6.33
C TYR A 147 13.93 4.37 -7.19
N GLU A 148 12.75 4.98 -7.03
CA GLU A 148 12.36 6.20 -7.76
C GLU A 148 12.85 7.48 -7.05
N GLY A 149 13.72 7.37 -6.03
CA GLY A 149 14.39 8.51 -5.39
C GLY A 149 13.59 9.21 -4.28
N ARG A 150 12.52 8.61 -3.76
CA ARG A 150 11.75 9.16 -2.63
C ARG A 150 12.43 8.82 -1.31
N GLU A 151 12.39 9.73 -0.35
CA GLU A 151 12.93 9.47 0.99
C GLU A 151 12.16 8.35 1.69
N ILE A 152 12.89 7.47 2.36
CA ILE A 152 12.31 6.54 3.34
C ILE A 152 12.45 7.22 4.70
N ILE A 153 11.34 7.73 5.21
CA ILE A 153 11.33 8.58 6.41
C ILE A 153 11.15 7.73 7.66
N ILE A 154 11.98 8.01 8.66
CA ILE A 154 11.82 7.55 10.02
C ILE A 154 11.44 8.72 10.93
N LEU A 155 10.44 8.51 11.78
CA LEU A 155 10.08 9.39 12.88
C LEU A 155 10.58 8.80 14.18
N ILE A 156 11.49 9.52 14.84
CA ILE A 156 12.03 9.13 16.13
C ILE A 156 11.31 9.90 17.23
N ILE A 157 10.68 9.18 18.16
CA ILE A 157 9.92 9.72 19.28
C ILE A 157 10.57 9.27 20.59
N ARG A 158 10.97 10.23 21.42
CA ARG A 158 11.62 9.96 22.71
C ARG A 158 11.27 11.00 23.77
N ALA A 159 11.34 10.60 25.03
CA ALA A 159 11.42 11.54 26.15
C ALA A 159 12.87 11.60 26.67
N ASN A 160 13.30 12.78 27.12
CA ASN A 160 14.63 13.03 27.71
C ASN A 160 15.79 12.63 26.78
N ILE A 161 16.16 13.53 25.85
CA ILE A 161 17.18 13.31 24.80
C ILE A 161 18.54 12.88 25.36
N GLN A 162 18.88 13.23 26.60
CA GLN A 162 20.17 12.90 27.22
C GLN A 162 20.28 11.45 27.72
N GLN A 163 19.17 10.71 27.79
CA GLN A 163 19.16 9.34 28.30
C GLN A 163 19.12 8.34 27.13
N GLN A 164 20.08 7.42 27.10
CA GLN A 164 20.02 6.30 26.18
C GLN A 164 18.99 5.28 26.67
N LYS A 165 18.04 4.91 25.80
CA LYS A 165 16.96 3.95 26.07
C LYS A 165 16.96 2.86 25.00
N PRO A 166 16.47 1.64 25.32
CA PRO A 166 16.21 0.63 24.30
C PRO A 166 15.25 1.15 23.22
N ILE A 167 15.49 0.76 21.97
CA ILE A 167 14.70 1.20 20.82
C ILE A 167 13.64 0.17 20.48
N VAL A 168 12.41 0.63 20.29
CA VAL A 168 11.33 -0.13 19.66
C VAL A 168 11.18 0.38 18.24
N MET A 169 11.46 -0.49 17.26
CA MET A 169 11.28 -0.18 15.84
C MET A 169 9.90 -0.65 15.37
N LEU A 170 9.14 0.24 14.73
CA LEU A 170 7.88 -0.06 14.07
C LEU A 170 8.03 0.23 12.59
N GLU A 171 7.84 -0.79 11.76
CA GLU A 171 7.89 -0.69 10.32
C GLU A 171 6.50 -0.94 9.74
N CYS A 172 6.05 -0.04 8.85
CA CYS A 172 4.73 -0.10 8.23
C CYS A 172 4.79 0.11 6.72
N GLY A 173 3.81 -0.45 6.01
CA GLY A 173 3.63 -0.19 4.58
C GLY A 173 4.72 -0.77 3.68
N ILE A 174 5.39 -1.86 4.08
CA ILE A 174 6.30 -2.60 3.20
C ILE A 174 5.58 -3.13 1.94
N HIS A 175 4.34 -3.59 2.14
CA HIS A 175 3.41 -3.91 1.07
C HIS A 175 2.50 -2.71 0.76
N ALA A 176 2.62 -2.18 -0.45
CA ALA A 176 2.02 -0.90 -0.81
C ALA A 176 0.49 -0.84 -0.65
N ARG A 177 -0.24 -1.90 -1.02
CA ARG A 177 -1.72 -1.94 -0.94
C ARG A 177 -2.29 -1.96 0.48
N GLU A 178 -1.48 -2.24 1.50
CA GLU A 178 -1.92 -2.47 2.88
C GLU A 178 -2.06 -1.15 3.65
N TRP A 179 -2.90 -0.23 3.15
CA TRP A 179 -3.04 1.15 3.64
C TRP A 179 -3.38 1.29 5.14
N ALA A 180 -3.99 0.26 5.74
CA ALA A 180 -4.23 0.21 7.19
C ALA A 180 -2.94 0.22 8.01
N SER A 181 -1.84 -0.36 7.49
CA SER A 181 -0.56 -0.42 8.20
C SER A 181 0.05 0.98 8.39
N PRO A 182 0.29 1.80 7.34
CA PRO A 182 0.74 3.19 7.53
C PRO A 182 -0.17 4.01 8.44
N ALA A 183 -1.50 3.93 8.24
CA ALA A 183 -2.47 4.64 9.06
C ALA A 183 -2.34 4.29 10.56
N THR A 184 -2.12 3.01 10.87
CA THR A 184 -1.94 2.52 12.24
C THR A 184 -0.64 3.02 12.85
N CYS A 185 0.49 2.94 12.13
CA CYS A 185 1.77 3.46 12.61
C CYS A 185 1.69 4.96 12.92
N LEU A 186 1.03 5.74 12.06
CA LEU A 186 0.84 7.17 12.26
C LEU A 186 -0.05 7.48 13.46
N TRP A 187 -1.10 6.68 13.68
CA TRP A 187 -1.94 6.79 14.88
C TRP A 187 -1.14 6.51 16.16
N ILE A 188 -0.34 5.43 16.17
CA ILE A 188 0.55 5.12 17.30
C ILE A 188 1.52 6.28 17.57
N ALA A 189 2.13 6.84 16.52
CA ALA A 189 2.99 8.02 16.65
C ALA A 189 2.25 9.19 17.31
N ASN A 190 1.03 9.49 16.89
CA ASN A 190 0.21 10.54 17.47
C ASN A 190 -0.12 10.29 18.94
N GLU A 191 -0.46 9.06 19.31
CA GLU A 191 -0.74 8.69 20.71
C GLU A 191 0.49 8.88 21.60
N LEU A 192 1.68 8.48 21.13
CA LEU A 192 2.93 8.69 21.84
C LEU A 192 3.24 10.18 22.03
N LEU A 193 2.99 11.01 21.01
CA LEU A 193 3.29 12.45 21.03
C LEU A 193 2.31 13.27 21.87
N THR A 194 1.03 12.93 21.84
CA THR A 194 -0.05 13.75 22.42
C THR A 194 -0.37 13.42 23.87
N LYS A 195 -0.10 12.18 24.31
CA LYS A 195 -0.52 11.69 25.63
C LYS A 195 0.60 11.55 26.65
N ASP A 196 1.82 11.96 26.33
CA ASP A 196 3.00 11.74 27.18
C ASP A 196 3.07 10.30 27.72
N HIS A 197 2.96 9.36 26.77
CA HIS A 197 2.75 7.97 27.09
C HIS A 197 3.89 7.42 27.97
N PRO A 198 3.61 6.72 29.10
CA PRO A 198 4.64 6.29 30.06
C PRO A 198 5.69 5.35 29.47
N LEU A 199 5.40 4.73 28.32
CA LEU A 199 6.39 3.95 27.58
C LEU A 199 7.58 4.80 27.11
N LEU A 200 7.43 6.10 26.89
CA LEU A 200 8.52 7.00 26.52
C LEU A 200 9.54 7.20 27.64
N GLU A 201 9.18 6.90 28.89
CA GLU A 201 10.15 6.87 30.00
C GLU A 201 11.10 5.67 29.88
N LYS A 202 10.64 4.58 29.27
CA LYS A 202 11.37 3.30 29.18
C LYS A 202 12.01 3.06 27.82
N TYR A 203 11.39 3.54 26.76
CA TYR A 203 11.76 3.24 25.37
C TYR A 203 11.85 4.50 24.52
N GLU A 204 12.64 4.39 23.46
CA GLU A 204 12.61 5.27 22.32
C GLU A 204 11.91 4.57 21.15
N PHE A 205 11.00 5.24 20.46
CA PHE A 205 10.26 4.65 19.34
C PHE A 205 10.79 5.18 18.01
N HIS A 206 11.15 4.27 17.13
CA HIS A 206 11.59 4.55 15.77
C HIS A 206 10.50 4.02 14.83
N ILE A 207 9.80 4.91 14.15
CA ILE A 207 8.63 4.55 13.36
C ILE A 207 8.90 4.89 11.91
N ILE A 208 8.85 3.90 11.02
CA ILE A 208 8.90 4.05 9.57
C ILE A 208 7.46 3.87 9.07
N PRO A 209 6.70 4.96 8.80
CA PRO A 209 5.29 4.83 8.48
C PRO A 209 5.03 4.21 7.11
N VAL A 210 5.95 4.44 6.16
CA VAL A 210 5.87 3.94 4.78
C VAL A 210 7.24 3.47 4.33
N THR A 211 7.51 2.17 4.44
CA THR A 211 8.78 1.56 3.98
C THR A 211 8.90 1.55 2.46
N ASN A 212 7.77 1.38 1.75
CA ASN A 212 7.74 1.29 0.30
C ASN A 212 7.02 2.52 -0.30
N PRO A 213 7.67 3.71 -0.31
CA PRO A 213 7.02 4.95 -0.74
C PRO A 213 6.65 4.92 -2.23
N ASP A 214 7.48 4.34 -3.10
CA ASP A 214 7.18 4.24 -4.53
C ASP A 214 5.93 3.39 -4.80
N GLY A 215 5.86 2.21 -4.18
CA GLY A 215 4.70 1.35 -4.30
C GLY A 215 3.46 2.01 -3.71
N TYR A 216 3.59 2.63 -2.53
CA TYR A 216 2.48 3.31 -1.86
C TYR A 216 1.90 4.42 -2.75
N ASP A 217 2.73 5.31 -3.28
CA ASP A 217 2.31 6.36 -4.22
C ASP A 217 1.68 5.76 -5.50
N TYR A 218 2.23 4.66 -6.02
CA TYR A 218 1.66 3.97 -7.17
C TYR A 218 0.24 3.44 -6.91
N THR A 219 -0.07 3.03 -5.67
CA THR A 219 -1.43 2.57 -5.31
C THR A 219 -2.48 3.67 -5.24
N TRP A 220 -2.05 4.92 -5.06
CA TRP A 220 -2.96 6.07 -5.08
C TRP A 220 -3.29 6.52 -6.50
N ASN A 221 -2.36 6.34 -7.44
CA ASN A 221 -2.43 6.98 -8.75
C ASN A 221 -2.70 5.99 -9.91
N TYR A 222 -2.30 4.72 -9.78
CA TYR A 222 -2.29 3.78 -10.91
C TYR A 222 -2.91 2.42 -10.59
N ASP A 223 -2.44 1.71 -9.56
CA ASP A 223 -2.93 0.35 -9.24
C ASP A 223 -3.14 0.18 -7.74
N ARG A 224 -4.41 0.27 -7.32
CA ARG A 224 -4.80 0.15 -5.91
C ARG A 224 -4.34 -1.16 -5.25
N LEU A 225 -4.21 -2.26 -5.99
CA LEU A 225 -3.83 -3.57 -5.44
C LEU A 225 -2.34 -3.89 -5.63
N TRP A 226 -1.53 -2.93 -6.07
CA TRP A 226 -0.10 -3.09 -6.17
C TRP A 226 0.53 -3.38 -4.80
N ARG A 227 1.37 -4.42 -4.74
CA ARG A 227 2.02 -4.87 -3.48
C ARG A 227 3.52 -4.55 -3.42
N LYS A 228 4.20 -4.62 -4.57
CA LYS A 228 5.68 -4.63 -4.68
C LYS A 228 6.27 -3.22 -4.62
N ASN A 229 7.61 -3.13 -4.69
CA ASN A 229 8.29 -1.87 -5.01
C ASN A 229 8.09 -1.50 -6.50
N ARG A 230 8.74 -0.43 -6.97
CA ARG A 230 8.68 0.04 -8.36
C ARG A 230 9.96 -0.17 -9.17
N LYS A 231 10.88 -1.00 -8.67
CA LYS A 231 12.07 -1.39 -9.45
C LYS A 231 11.60 -2.22 -10.66
N PRO A 232 11.92 -1.83 -11.90
CA PRO A 232 11.64 -2.64 -13.08
C PRO A 232 12.26 -4.02 -12.90
N ASN A 233 11.48 -5.06 -13.21
CA ASN A 233 11.97 -6.43 -13.26
C ASN A 233 11.94 -6.89 -14.72
N PRO A 234 13.09 -6.87 -15.43
CA PRO A 234 13.17 -7.31 -16.82
C PRO A 234 12.72 -8.76 -17.03
N ASP A 235 12.84 -9.59 -15.98
CA ASP A 235 12.57 -11.03 -16.02
C ASP A 235 11.19 -11.38 -15.44
N ALA A 236 10.34 -10.39 -15.11
CA ALA A 236 8.98 -10.68 -14.66
C ALA A 236 8.13 -11.20 -15.82
N PRO A 237 7.48 -12.38 -15.71
CA PRO A 237 6.49 -12.80 -16.69
C PRO A 237 5.36 -11.75 -16.72
N HIS A 238 5.03 -11.28 -17.93
CA HIS A 238 3.97 -10.30 -18.21
C HIS A 238 2.59 -10.84 -17.86
#